data_AF-A0A523CC61-F1
#
_entry.id   AF-A0A523CC61-F1
#
_cell.length_a   1.000
_cell.length_b   1.000
_cell.length_c   1.000
_cell.angle_alpha   90.00
_cell.angle_beta   90.00
_cell.angle_gamma   90.00
#
_symmetry.space_group_name_H-M   'P 1'
#
loop_
_entity.id
_entity.type
_entity.pdbx_description
1 polymer ?
#
loop_
_entity_poly.entity_id
_entity_poly.type
_entity_poly.pdbx_seq_one_letter_code
_entity_poly.pdbx_strand_id
1 'polypeptide(L)'
;MSRDFSVEPDKQQMDLLAKQAAASLRTSIATTGLTPDIIALHNPAMQRPFAGLAPIVVSGHTHAPSLTFKDDTWWLNAGTTGGIAFGGAGGAQTAYSAAVLYYSKTVPHRLVAIDRIEVNGATRETSLKRTTIEADTAR
;
A
#
# COMPACT_ATOMS: atom_id res chain seq x y z
N MET A 1 -6.25 32.14 2.98
CA MET A 1 -4.93 31.52 3.22
C MET A 1 -5.18 30.20 3.93
N SER A 2 -5.24 29.08 3.20
CA SER A 2 -5.30 27.75 3.80
C SER A 2 -3.94 27.46 4.42
N ARG A 3 -3.91 27.25 5.73
CA ARG A 3 -2.70 26.76 6.40
C ARG A 3 -2.53 25.31 5.99
N ASP A 4 -1.50 25.04 5.21
CA ASP A 4 -1.01 23.69 4.95
C ASP A 4 -0.46 23.16 6.28
N PHE A 5 -1.16 22.18 6.86
CA PHE A 5 -0.74 21.50 8.09
C PHE A 5 0.06 20.23 7.80
N SER A 6 0.42 19.95 6.54
CA SER A 6 1.29 18.84 6.19
C SER A 6 2.74 19.19 6.54
N VAL A 7 3.11 18.94 7.81
CA VAL A 7 4.52 18.81 8.18
C VAL A 7 4.97 17.45 7.65
N GLU A 8 5.70 17.44 6.53
CA GLU A 8 6.40 16.24 6.10
C GLU A 8 7.37 15.85 7.22
N PRO A 9 7.29 14.62 7.76
CA PRO A 9 8.15 14.25 8.86
C PRO A 9 9.62 14.22 8.40
N ASP A 10 10.55 14.46 9.31
CA ASP A 10 11.97 14.39 8.99
C ASP A 10 12.31 13.02 8.38
N LYS A 11 12.94 13.04 7.19
CA LYS A 11 13.19 11.81 6.42
C LYS A 11 14.09 10.83 7.15
N GLN A 12 15.05 11.33 7.94
CA GLN A 12 15.97 10.47 8.70
C GLN A 12 15.22 9.83 9.87
N GLN A 13 14.38 10.60 10.56
CA GLN A 13 13.53 10.12 11.63
C GLN A 13 12.53 9.07 11.12
N MET A 14 11.88 9.30 9.97
CA MET A 14 10.98 8.32 9.36
C MET A 14 11.67 7.02 9.03
N ASP A 15 12.85 7.08 8.41
CA ASP A 15 13.64 5.89 8.05
C ASP A 15 14.08 5.12 9.32
N LEU A 16 14.50 5.84 10.37
CA LEU A 16 14.83 5.24 11.66
C LEU A 16 13.62 4.51 12.27
N LEU A 17 12.46 5.17 12.34
CA LEU A 17 11.24 4.59 12.89
C LEU A 17 10.76 3.39 12.07
N ALA A 18 10.83 3.48 10.74
CA ALA A 18 10.48 2.38 9.85
C ALA A 18 11.39 1.16 10.07
N LYS A 19 12.70 1.37 10.22
CA LYS A 19 13.67 0.32 10.54
C LYS A 19 13.40 -0.32 11.89
N GLN A 20 13.10 0.49 12.92
CA GLN A 20 12.77 0.00 14.26
C GLN A 20 11.49 -0.85 14.23
N ALA A 21 10.42 -0.36 13.61
CA ALA A 21 9.16 -1.10 13.49
C ALA A 21 9.34 -2.43 12.72
N ALA A 22 10.09 -2.41 11.62
CA ALA A 22 10.36 -3.62 10.85
C ALA A 22 11.27 -4.61 11.62
N ALA A 23 12.20 -4.13 12.44
CA ALA A 23 13.01 -4.99 13.31
C ALA A 23 12.15 -5.64 14.39
N SER A 24 11.26 -4.88 15.04
CA SER A 24 10.30 -5.43 16.01
C SER A 24 9.41 -6.51 15.37
N LEU A 25 8.90 -6.27 14.16
CA LEU A 25 8.10 -7.27 13.43
C LEU A 25 8.90 -8.53 13.11
N ARG A 26 10.15 -8.40 12.64
CA ARG A 26 11.03 -9.55 12.39
C ARG A 26 11.24 -10.40 13.66
N THR A 27 11.45 -9.75 14.80
CA THR A 27 11.56 -10.45 16.08
C THR A 27 10.26 -11.20 16.40
N SER A 28 9.10 -10.56 16.25
CA SER A 28 7.81 -11.23 16.48
C SER A 28 7.59 -12.43 15.56
N ILE A 29 7.92 -12.32 14.27
CA ILE A 29 7.86 -13.44 13.31
C ILE A 29 8.80 -14.57 13.75
N ALA A 30 10.04 -14.26 14.11
CA ALA A 30 11.03 -15.25 14.54
C ALA A 30 10.63 -15.96 15.84
N THR A 31 10.00 -15.24 16.78
CA THR A 31 9.56 -15.81 18.07
C THR A 31 8.30 -16.66 17.94
N THR A 32 7.34 -16.24 17.10
CA THR A 32 6.03 -16.91 17.00
C THR A 32 5.96 -17.94 15.87
N GLY A 33 6.83 -17.83 14.86
CA GLY A 33 6.73 -18.58 13.61
C GLY A 33 5.59 -18.12 12.70
N LEU A 34 4.83 -17.08 13.07
CA LEU A 34 3.69 -16.59 12.31
C LEU A 34 4.11 -15.46 11.37
N THR A 35 3.91 -15.65 10.07
CA THR A 35 4.16 -14.61 9.05
C THR A 35 2.86 -13.86 8.72
N PRO A 36 2.85 -12.53 8.69
CA PRO A 36 1.67 -11.77 8.31
C PRO A 36 1.33 -11.94 6.81
N ASP A 37 0.03 -12.00 6.50
CA ASP A 37 -0.45 -12.01 5.12
C ASP A 37 -0.50 -10.60 4.49
N ILE A 38 -0.60 -9.57 5.32
CA ILE A 38 -0.67 -8.15 4.94
C ILE A 38 0.12 -7.34 5.97
N ILE A 39 0.93 -6.40 5.49
CA ILE A 39 1.49 -5.32 6.31
C ILE A 39 0.87 -4.01 5.85
N ALA A 40 0.37 -3.20 6.78
CA ALA A 40 -0.24 -1.91 6.48
C ALA A 40 0.58 -0.77 7.07
N LEU A 41 0.83 0.25 6.25
CA LEU A 41 1.58 1.45 6.57
C LEU A 41 0.76 2.66 6.14
N HIS A 42 1.00 3.83 6.73
CA HIS A 42 0.39 5.06 6.20
C HIS A 42 1.17 5.58 4.99
N ASN A 43 2.48 5.82 5.14
CA ASN A 43 3.31 6.47 4.12
C ASN A 43 4.21 5.44 3.39
N PRO A 44 4.16 5.35 2.04
CA PRO A 44 5.00 4.45 1.25
C PRO A 44 6.50 4.69 1.43
N ALA A 45 6.93 5.89 1.84
CA ALA A 45 8.34 6.17 2.14
C ALA A 45 8.91 5.27 3.26
N MET A 46 8.04 4.74 4.13
CA MET A 46 8.42 3.85 5.25
C MET A 46 8.44 2.37 4.86
N GLN A 47 8.09 2.00 3.63
CA GLN A 47 7.77 0.60 3.32
C GLN A 47 8.99 -0.30 3.09
N ARG A 48 10.11 0.27 2.63
CA ARG A 48 11.29 -0.49 2.21
C ARG A 48 11.82 -1.46 3.28
N PRO A 49 11.92 -1.09 4.57
CA PRO A 49 12.36 -2.02 5.62
C PRO A 49 11.49 -3.26 5.80
N PHE A 50 10.27 -3.29 5.27
CA PHE A 50 9.31 -4.40 5.38
C PHE A 50 9.36 -5.39 4.20
N ALA A 51 10.29 -5.19 3.25
CA ALA A 51 10.44 -6.06 2.09
C ALA A 51 10.63 -7.53 2.51
N GLY A 52 9.86 -8.42 1.89
CA GLY A 52 9.90 -9.87 2.10
C GLY A 52 9.27 -10.34 3.42
N LEU A 53 8.69 -9.45 4.24
CA LEU A 53 8.07 -9.84 5.52
C LEU A 53 6.61 -10.28 5.37
N ALA A 54 5.97 -9.95 4.25
CA ALA A 54 4.62 -10.38 3.88
C ALA A 54 4.49 -10.42 2.35
N PRO A 55 3.52 -11.18 1.79
CA PRO A 55 3.26 -11.17 0.34
C PRO A 55 2.85 -9.80 -0.21
N ILE A 56 2.25 -8.95 0.62
CA ILE A 56 1.82 -7.61 0.24
C ILE A 56 1.99 -6.60 1.38
N VAL A 57 2.43 -5.40 1.00
CA VAL A 57 2.52 -4.21 1.84
C VAL A 57 1.59 -3.14 1.26
N VAL A 58 0.64 -2.66 2.06
CA VAL A 58 -0.33 -1.63 1.68
C VAL A 58 0.01 -0.28 2.31
N SER A 59 -0.18 0.79 1.54
CA SER A 59 0.13 2.17 1.90
C SER A 59 -0.85 3.19 1.31
N GLY A 60 -0.72 4.45 1.72
CA GLY A 60 -1.50 5.59 1.24
C GLY A 60 -0.68 6.89 1.24
N HIS A 61 -1.22 7.94 1.87
CA HIS A 61 -0.57 9.24 2.12
C HIS A 61 -0.30 10.13 0.87
N THR A 62 0.25 9.58 -0.21
CA THR A 62 0.63 10.37 -1.40
C THR A 62 -0.53 10.68 -2.33
N HIS A 63 -1.69 10.05 -2.10
CA HIS A 63 -2.88 10.14 -2.95
C HIS A 63 -2.64 9.72 -4.41
N ALA A 64 -1.54 9.00 -4.67
CA ALA A 64 -1.15 8.51 -5.98
C ALA A 64 -1.20 6.98 -5.99
N PRO A 65 -2.25 6.36 -6.58
CA PRO A 65 -2.36 4.92 -6.59
C PRO A 65 -1.20 4.28 -7.35
N SER A 66 -0.64 3.21 -6.82
CA SER A 66 0.42 2.46 -7.48
C SER A 66 0.44 1.00 -7.04
N LEU A 67 0.89 0.13 -7.94
CA LEU A 67 1.07 -1.30 -7.67
C LEU A 67 2.33 -1.76 -8.37
N THR A 68 3.28 -2.27 -7.58
CA THR A 68 4.56 -2.79 -8.08
C THR A 68 4.88 -4.09 -7.36
N PHE A 69 5.46 -5.05 -8.06
CA PHE A 69 6.01 -6.26 -7.44
C PHE A 69 7.54 -6.14 -7.39
N LYS A 70 8.14 -6.27 -6.21
CA LYS A 70 9.59 -6.21 -6.01
C LYS A 70 9.96 -6.89 -4.69
N ASP A 71 11.13 -7.53 -4.63
CA ASP A 71 11.65 -8.18 -3.41
C ASP A 71 10.63 -9.20 -2.86
N ASP A 72 10.05 -10.01 -3.77
CA ASP A 72 8.98 -10.99 -3.52
C ASP A 72 7.76 -10.43 -2.76
N THR A 73 7.52 -9.13 -2.90
CA THR A 73 6.48 -8.39 -2.19
C THR A 73 5.69 -7.53 -3.16
N TRP A 74 4.36 -7.58 -3.05
CA TRP A 74 3.49 -6.58 -3.69
C TRP A 74 3.50 -5.29 -2.88
N TRP A 75 3.82 -4.18 -3.52
CA TRP A 75 3.77 -2.83 -2.96
C TRP A 75 2.56 -2.12 -3.52
N LEU A 76 1.53 -1.96 -2.70
CA LEU A 76 0.27 -1.33 -3.08
C LEU A 76 0.14 0.01 -2.35
N ASN A 77 0.06 1.09 -3.12
CA ASN A 77 -0.49 2.35 -2.64
C ASN A 77 -1.94 2.45 -3.13
N ALA A 78 -2.90 2.47 -2.20
CA ALA A 78 -4.32 2.49 -2.54
C ALA A 78 -4.79 3.86 -3.07
N GLY A 79 -3.97 4.90 -2.94
CA GLY A 79 -4.30 6.26 -3.34
C GLY A 79 -5.24 6.93 -2.34
N THR A 80 -6.34 7.50 -2.81
CA THR A 80 -7.31 8.26 -1.99
C THR A 80 -8.74 8.01 -2.46
N THR A 81 -9.67 7.78 -1.55
CA THR A 81 -11.12 7.74 -1.85
C THR A 81 -11.78 9.12 -1.72
N GLY A 82 -10.98 10.17 -1.51
CA GLY A 82 -11.44 11.51 -1.12
C GLY A 82 -10.77 11.95 0.19
N GLY A 83 -10.46 13.24 0.33
CA GLY A 83 -9.76 13.75 1.52
C GLY A 83 -8.91 15.00 1.32
N ILE A 84 -8.82 15.56 0.10
CA ILE A 84 -8.32 16.92 -0.12
C ILE A 84 -9.50 17.81 -0.50
N ALA A 85 -9.57 19.00 0.08
CA ALA A 85 -10.34 20.09 -0.52
C ALA A 85 -9.85 20.27 -1.96
N PHE A 86 -10.76 20.58 -2.89
CA PHE A 86 -10.44 20.97 -4.26
C PHE A 86 -9.11 21.73 -4.38
N GLY A 87 -8.14 21.17 -5.13
CA GLY A 87 -6.87 21.86 -5.43
C GLY A 87 -5.59 21.14 -4.98
N GLY A 88 -5.32 19.95 -5.51
CA GLY A 88 -3.93 19.45 -5.54
C GLY A 88 -3.01 20.43 -6.27
N ALA A 89 -1.69 20.34 -6.06
CA ALA A 89 -0.72 21.20 -6.74
C ALA A 89 -0.93 21.14 -8.27
N GLY A 90 -1.38 22.25 -8.86
CA GLY A 90 -1.72 22.34 -10.29
C GLY A 90 -3.22 22.34 -10.63
N GLY A 91 -4.13 22.29 -9.66
CA GLY A 91 -5.57 22.47 -9.89
C GLY A 91 -6.29 21.28 -10.54
N ALA A 92 -5.59 20.18 -10.83
CA ALA A 92 -6.19 18.95 -11.31
C ALA A 92 -6.91 18.20 -10.18
N GLN A 93 -8.09 17.66 -10.48
CA GLN A 93 -8.81 16.79 -9.57
C GLN A 93 -8.05 15.46 -9.44
N THR A 94 -7.66 15.08 -8.22
CA THR A 94 -7.12 13.75 -7.95
C THR A 94 -8.21 12.71 -8.17
N ALA A 95 -7.94 11.71 -9.01
CA ALA A 95 -8.86 10.59 -9.21
C ALA A 95 -9.05 9.82 -7.90
N TYR A 96 -10.28 9.43 -7.60
CA TYR A 96 -10.54 8.52 -6.49
C TYR A 96 -10.01 7.14 -6.84
N SER A 97 -9.45 6.46 -5.85
CA SER A 97 -8.85 5.15 -6.03
C SER A 97 -9.09 4.27 -4.81
N ALA A 98 -9.25 2.98 -5.08
CA ALA A 98 -9.37 1.93 -4.08
C ALA A 98 -8.83 0.62 -4.64
N ALA A 99 -8.51 -0.31 -3.75
CA ALA A 99 -8.09 -1.66 -4.13
C ALA A 99 -8.85 -2.72 -3.35
N VAL A 100 -9.18 -3.83 -4.02
CA VAL A 100 -9.79 -5.01 -3.43
C VAL A 100 -8.79 -6.16 -3.53
N LEU A 101 -8.45 -6.72 -2.37
CA LEU A 101 -7.54 -7.86 -2.27
C LEU A 101 -8.35 -9.15 -2.16
N TYR A 102 -8.03 -10.13 -3.02
CA TYR A 102 -8.71 -11.42 -3.03
C TYR A 102 -7.78 -12.48 -2.46
N TYR A 103 -8.27 -13.22 -1.47
CA TYR A 103 -7.57 -14.34 -0.86
C TYR A 103 -8.24 -15.67 -1.21
N SER A 104 -7.43 -16.72 -1.36
CA SER A 104 -7.91 -18.09 -1.57
C SER A 104 -8.74 -18.58 -0.38
N LYS A 105 -9.70 -19.48 -0.62
CA LYS A 105 -10.49 -20.10 0.46
C LYS A 105 -9.71 -21.17 1.23
N THR A 106 -8.74 -21.80 0.58
CA THR A 106 -7.90 -22.85 1.17
C THR A 106 -7.02 -22.27 2.26
N VAL A 107 -6.89 -22.98 3.38
CA VAL A 107 -5.95 -22.64 4.45
C VAL A 107 -4.59 -23.30 4.15
N PRO A 108 -3.47 -22.57 4.22
CA PRO A 108 -3.40 -21.15 4.54
C PRO A 108 -3.87 -20.25 3.39
N HIS A 109 -4.57 -19.16 3.73
CA HIS A 109 -5.07 -18.20 2.73
C HIS A 109 -3.90 -17.57 1.97
N ARG A 110 -4.08 -17.38 0.66
CA ARG A 110 -3.06 -16.80 -0.23
C ARG A 110 -3.67 -15.70 -1.06
N LEU A 111 -2.93 -14.60 -1.23
CA LEU A 111 -3.34 -13.51 -2.13
C LEU A 111 -3.34 -14.04 -3.57
N VAL A 112 -4.50 -13.99 -4.25
CA VAL A 112 -4.70 -14.55 -5.60
C VAL A 112 -5.05 -13.50 -6.64
N ALA A 113 -5.55 -12.34 -6.22
CA ALA A 113 -5.78 -11.22 -7.12
C ALA A 113 -5.84 -9.89 -6.37
N ILE A 114 -5.58 -8.82 -7.12
CA ILE A 114 -5.73 -7.43 -6.70
C ILE A 114 -6.55 -6.72 -7.78
N ASP A 115 -7.71 -6.19 -7.42
CA ASP A 115 -8.45 -5.27 -8.28
C ASP A 115 -8.17 -3.84 -7.86
N ARG A 116 -7.74 -3.01 -8.81
CA ARG A 116 -7.61 -1.56 -8.62
C ARG A 116 -8.75 -0.86 -9.33
N ILE A 117 -9.42 0.00 -8.59
CA ILE A 117 -10.55 0.80 -9.06
C ILE A 117 -10.09 2.25 -9.06
N GLU A 118 -10.25 2.94 -10.18
CA GLU A 118 -10.00 4.39 -10.27
C GLU A 118 -11.22 5.08 -10.88
N VAL A 119 -11.65 6.17 -10.26
CA VAL A 119 -12.78 7.00 -10.68
C VAL A 119 -12.26 8.43 -10.88
N ASN A 120 -12.24 8.87 -12.14
CA ASN A 120 -11.84 10.21 -12.50
C ASN A 120 -13.09 11.08 -12.68
N GLY A 121 -13.35 11.95 -11.71
CA GLY A 121 -14.50 12.87 -11.75
C GLY A 121 -14.43 13.91 -12.87
N ALA A 122 -13.22 14.27 -13.33
CA ALA A 122 -13.01 15.28 -14.35
C ALA A 122 -13.26 14.72 -15.76
N THR A 123 -12.80 13.50 -16.04
CA THR A 123 -13.04 12.82 -17.33
C THR A 123 -14.34 12.01 -17.33
N ARG A 124 -14.97 11.82 -16.17
CA ARG A 124 -16.14 10.94 -15.95
C ARG A 124 -15.85 9.48 -16.31
N GLU A 125 -14.60 9.08 -16.19
CA GLU A 125 -14.15 7.72 -16.47
C GLU A 125 -14.07 6.91 -15.18
N THR A 126 -14.42 5.63 -15.29
CA THR A 126 -14.18 4.63 -14.25
C THR A 126 -13.39 3.50 -14.87
N SER A 127 -12.34 3.07 -14.19
CA SER A 127 -11.51 1.94 -14.62
C SER A 127 -11.39 0.90 -13.51
N LEU A 128 -11.34 -0.36 -13.94
CA LEU A 128 -11.06 -1.52 -13.09
C LEU A 128 -9.90 -2.27 -13.74
N LYS A 129 -8.81 -2.46 -13.00
CA LYS A 129 -7.66 -3.25 -13.45
C LYS A 129 -7.41 -4.38 -12.46
N ARG A 130 -7.59 -5.62 -12.94
CA ARG A 130 -7.23 -6.83 -12.20
C ARG A 130 -5.78 -7.22 -12.45
N THR A 131 -5.08 -7.54 -11.38
CA THR A 131 -3.81 -8.25 -11.39
C THR A 131 -4.03 -9.61 -10.73
N THR A 132 -3.93 -10.69 -11.51
CA THR A 132 -3.97 -12.06 -10.98
C THR A 132 -2.58 -12.47 -10.50
N ILE A 133 -2.53 -13.18 -9.39
CA ILE A 133 -1.30 -13.69 -8.79
C ILE A 133 -1.38 -15.20 -8.87
N GLU A 134 -0.45 -15.78 -9.61
CA GLU A 134 -0.33 -17.23 -9.68
C GLU A 134 -0.02 -17.76 -8.28
N ALA A 135 -0.78 -18.77 -7.86
CA ALA A 135 -0.42 -19.50 -6.65
C ALA A 135 0.91 -20.19 -6.94
N ASP A 136 1.96 -19.80 -6.22
CA ASP A 136 3.23 -20.48 -6.31
C ASP A 136 2.98 -21.97 -5.97
N THR A 137 3.19 -22.84 -6.95
CA THR A 137 2.84 -24.26 -6.86
C THR A 137 3.78 -25.04 -5.92
N ALA A 138 4.72 -24.37 -5.27
CA ALA A 138 5.68 -24.99 -4.36
C ALA A 138 6.20 -24.02 -3.29
N ARG A 139 5.65 -24.11 -2.07
CA ARG A 139 6.42 -23.96 -0.81
C ARG A 139 5.82 -24.85 0.27
#